data_AF-A0A401QY74-F1
#
_entry.id   AF-A0A401QY74-F1
#
_cell.length_a   1.000
_cell.length_b   1.000
_cell.length_c   1.000
_cell.angle_alpha   90.00
_cell.angle_beta   90.00
_cell.angle_gamma   90.00
#
_symmetry.space_group_name_H-M   'P 1'
#
loop_
_entity.id
_entity.type
_entity.pdbx_description
1 polymer ?
#
loop_
_entity_poly.entity_id
_entity_poly.type
_entity_poly.pdbx_seq_one_letter_code
_entity_poly.pdbx_strand_id
1 'polypeptide(L)'
;MASRREWSALSDGYRARLERKGIDRAAYESGASLKSARGHRETPEHPRDAARRPTDFTAYRVRNAKNINVLTNDGLRRIRLDKADRSKVAQHWNAAKLWAKKGQADKISAMAGITVQDVDTGENIPLAGVSMDLWQLAKTGRMNVESIYVPAA
;
A
#
# COMPACT_ATOMS: atom_id res chain seq x y z
N MET A 1 -10.68 21.71 -18.60
CA MET A 1 -9.30 22.03 -18.16
C MET A 1 -9.40 23.06 -17.03
N ALA A 2 -8.76 22.85 -15.88
CA ALA A 2 -8.78 23.82 -14.79
C ALA A 2 -7.97 25.06 -15.19
N SER A 3 -8.55 26.26 -15.11
CA SER A 3 -7.82 27.50 -15.38
C SER A 3 -6.69 27.64 -14.34
N ARG A 4 -5.46 27.91 -14.81
CA ARG A 4 -4.36 28.26 -13.92
C ARG A 4 -4.73 29.57 -13.22
N ARG A 5 -4.66 29.60 -11.89
CA ARG A 5 -4.83 30.83 -11.11
C ARG A 5 -3.62 31.72 -11.38
N GLU A 6 -3.81 33.04 -11.47
CA GLU A 6 -2.70 34.00 -11.59
C GLU A 6 -1.82 33.99 -10.33
N TRP A 7 -0.54 34.36 -10.45
CA TRP A 7 0.40 34.35 -9.32
C TRP A 7 -0.08 35.22 -8.15
N SER A 8 -0.71 36.36 -8.46
CA SER A 8 -1.33 37.27 -7.49
C SER A 8 -2.50 36.66 -6.71
N ALA A 9 -3.18 35.65 -7.29
CA ALA A 9 -4.29 34.94 -6.67
C ALA A 9 -3.83 33.77 -5.77
N LEU A 10 -2.53 33.56 -5.63
CA LEU A 10 -1.95 32.55 -4.75
C LEU A 10 -1.81 33.10 -3.32
N SER A 11 -2.06 32.25 -2.32
CA SER A 11 -1.78 32.62 -0.93
C SER A 11 -0.27 32.78 -0.68
N ASP A 12 0.08 33.64 0.26
CA ASP A 12 1.49 33.93 0.62
C ASP A 12 2.27 32.67 0.96
N GLY A 13 1.66 31.77 1.74
CA GLY A 13 2.29 30.50 2.10
C GLY A 13 2.52 29.56 0.91
N TYR A 14 1.69 29.65 -0.14
CA TYR A 14 1.89 28.87 -1.36
C TYR A 14 2.96 29.51 -2.26
N ARG A 15 2.99 30.84 -2.37
CA ARG A 15 4.07 31.58 -3.06
C ARG A 15 5.43 31.31 -2.44
N ALA A 16 5.55 31.45 -1.12
CA ALA A 16 6.78 31.14 -0.38
C ALA A 16 7.21 29.66 -0.49
N ARG A 17 6.29 28.74 -0.80
CA ARG A 17 6.61 27.33 -1.05
C ARG A 17 7.18 27.13 -2.46
N LEU A 18 6.62 27.81 -3.45
CA LEU A 18 7.10 27.79 -4.84
C LEU A 18 8.49 28.43 -4.93
N GLU A 19 8.68 29.59 -4.31
CA GLU A 19 9.95 30.31 -4.28
C GLU A 19 11.06 29.51 -3.60
N ARG A 20 10.79 28.84 -2.48
CA ARG A 20 11.75 27.91 -1.83
C ARG A 20 12.19 26.74 -2.72
N LYS A 21 11.47 26.47 -3.80
CA LYS A 21 11.81 25.44 -4.79
C LYS A 21 12.32 26.03 -6.11
N GLY A 22 12.64 27.33 -6.13
CA GLY A 22 13.16 28.03 -7.29
C GLY A 22 12.11 28.32 -8.36
N ILE A 23 10.82 28.25 -8.02
CA ILE A 23 9.72 28.60 -8.93
C ILE A 23 9.28 30.01 -8.57
N ASP A 24 9.74 30.99 -9.35
CA ASP A 24 9.30 32.37 -9.26
C ASP A 24 8.00 32.59 -10.06
N ARG A 25 7.52 33.85 -10.06
CA ARG A 25 6.33 34.26 -10.79
C ARG A 25 6.39 33.89 -12.28
N ALA A 26 7.50 34.19 -12.94
CA ALA A 26 7.66 33.97 -14.37
C ALA A 26 7.65 32.47 -14.70
N ALA A 27 8.33 31.65 -13.90
CA ALA A 27 8.33 30.19 -14.02
C ALA A 27 6.92 29.61 -13.81
N TYR A 28 6.17 30.12 -12.82
CA TYR A 28 4.81 29.66 -12.55
C TYR A 28 3.84 29.99 -13.68
N GLU A 29 3.85 31.24 -14.15
CA GLU A 29 2.95 31.73 -15.20
C GLU A 29 3.28 31.12 -16.57
N SER A 30 4.56 30.84 -16.86
CA SER A 30 4.99 30.08 -18.05
C SER A 30 4.66 28.58 -17.99
N GLY A 31 4.18 28.09 -16.84
CA GLY A 31 3.69 26.73 -16.68
C GLY A 31 4.74 25.70 -16.25
N ALA A 32 5.79 26.13 -15.55
CA ALA A 32 6.79 25.24 -14.97
C ALA A 32 6.15 24.14 -14.09
N SER A 33 6.83 23.00 -14.01
CA SER A 33 6.36 21.86 -13.23
C SER A 33 6.35 22.20 -11.73
N LEU A 34 5.17 22.25 -11.13
CA LEU A 34 4.99 22.51 -9.69
C LEU A 34 5.25 21.27 -8.82
N LYS A 35 5.62 20.14 -9.42
CA LYS A 35 5.71 18.84 -8.74
C LYS A 35 6.68 18.86 -7.55
N SER A 36 7.82 19.55 -7.71
CA SER A 36 8.82 19.73 -6.65
C SER A 36 8.31 20.58 -5.47
N ALA A 37 7.40 21.52 -5.73
CA ALA A 37 6.83 22.44 -4.75
C ALA A 37 5.56 21.93 -4.07
N ARG A 38 4.86 20.95 -4.65
CA ARG A 38 3.68 20.33 -4.02
C ARG A 38 4.03 19.43 -2.81
N GLY A 39 5.31 19.20 -2.52
CA GLY A 39 5.74 18.47 -1.33
C GLY A 39 5.63 16.93 -1.44
N HIS A 40 5.31 16.40 -2.62
CA HIS A 40 5.16 14.97 -2.89
C HIS A 40 6.48 14.27 -3.26
N ARG A 41 7.65 14.87 -3.03
CA ARG A 41 8.92 14.27 -3.48
C ARG A 41 9.14 12.88 -2.86
N GLU A 42 8.88 12.77 -1.56
CA GLU A 42 9.05 11.52 -0.81
C GLU A 42 7.73 10.83 -0.47
N THR A 43 6.59 11.48 -0.73
CA THR A 43 5.25 10.95 -0.46
C THR A 43 4.53 10.78 -1.79
N PRO A 44 4.20 9.55 -2.20
CA PRO A 44 3.55 9.31 -3.47
C PRO A 44 2.16 9.98 -3.52
N GLU A 45 1.71 10.33 -4.72
CA GLU A 45 0.36 10.88 -4.92
C GLU A 45 -0.71 9.81 -4.60
N HIS A 46 -0.44 8.54 -4.93
CA HIS A 46 -1.26 7.40 -4.50
C HIS A 46 -0.40 6.32 -3.83
N PRO A 47 -0.89 5.62 -2.78
CA PRO A 47 -0.14 4.54 -2.13
C PRO A 47 0.34 3.44 -3.08
N ARG A 48 -0.42 3.15 -4.15
CA ARG A 48 -0.02 2.20 -5.21
C ARG A 48 1.27 2.59 -5.92
N ASP A 49 1.60 3.88 -5.99
CA ASP A 49 2.82 4.34 -6.67
C ASP A 49 4.07 4.01 -5.86
N ALA A 50 3.96 3.94 -4.53
CA ALA A 50 5.02 3.43 -3.65
C ALA A 50 5.28 1.94 -3.87
N ALA A 51 4.24 1.14 -4.10
CA ALA A 51 4.42 -0.28 -4.42
C ALA A 51 5.05 -0.49 -5.82
N ARG A 52 4.72 0.35 -6.80
CA ARG A 52 5.28 0.26 -8.17
C ARG A 52 6.73 0.73 -8.26
N ARG A 53 7.12 1.69 -7.42
CA ARG A 53 8.47 2.28 -7.37
C ARG A 53 8.99 2.25 -5.93
N PRO A 54 9.30 1.05 -5.40
CA PRO A 54 9.60 0.87 -3.99
C PRO A 54 10.83 1.67 -3.55
N THR A 55 11.84 1.76 -4.43
CA THR A 55 13.09 2.51 -4.19
C THR A 55 12.85 4.00 -3.98
N ASP A 56 12.02 4.62 -4.83
CA ASP A 56 11.74 6.07 -4.83
C ASP A 56 10.99 6.51 -3.57
N PHE A 57 10.25 5.60 -2.95
CA PHE A 57 9.33 5.91 -1.84
C PHE A 57 9.65 5.12 -0.56
N THR A 58 10.89 4.66 -0.40
CA THR A 58 11.34 3.86 0.76
C THR A 58 10.93 4.50 2.09
N ALA A 59 11.23 5.79 2.29
CA ALA A 59 10.88 6.51 3.52
C ALA A 59 9.36 6.54 3.80
N TYR A 60 8.54 6.71 2.76
CA TYR A 60 7.08 6.67 2.90
C TYR A 60 6.57 5.27 3.25
N ARG A 61 7.14 4.23 2.61
CA ARG A 61 6.77 2.84 2.88
C ARG A 61 7.06 2.48 4.33
N VAL A 62 8.30 2.72 4.79
CA VAL A 62 8.73 2.45 6.18
C VAL A 62 7.88 3.20 7.20
N ARG A 63 7.66 4.51 7.00
CA ARG A 63 6.88 5.35 7.93
C ARG A 63 5.45 4.87 8.12
N ASN A 64 4.84 4.28 7.09
CA ASN A 64 3.45 3.83 7.11
C ASN A 64 3.30 2.31 7.25
N ALA A 65 4.41 1.60 7.45
CA ALA A 65 4.41 0.16 7.55
C ALA A 65 3.93 -0.30 8.93
N LYS A 66 3.22 -1.43 8.96
CA LYS A 66 2.75 -2.08 10.20
C LYS A 66 3.06 -3.57 10.18
N ASN A 67 3.32 -4.11 11.36
CA ASN A 67 3.46 -5.55 11.55
C ASN A 67 2.10 -6.22 11.42
N ILE A 68 1.97 -7.15 10.48
CA ILE A 68 0.76 -7.90 10.20
C ILE A 68 1.08 -9.38 10.07
N ASN A 69 0.14 -10.19 10.52
CA ASN A 69 0.21 -11.63 10.32
C ASN A 69 -0.38 -11.98 8.95
N VAL A 70 0.39 -12.71 8.17
CA VAL A 70 0.06 -13.10 6.81
C VAL A 70 0.14 -14.61 6.72
N LEU A 71 -0.92 -15.22 6.19
CA LEU A 71 -0.93 -16.66 5.92
C LEU A 71 -0.21 -16.92 4.59
N THR A 72 0.83 -17.72 4.65
CA THR A 72 1.62 -18.21 3.51
C THR A 72 1.40 -19.71 3.34
N ASN A 73 1.93 -20.31 2.26
CA ASN A 73 1.84 -21.76 2.07
C ASN A 73 2.57 -22.54 3.18
N ASP A 74 3.60 -21.94 3.79
CA ASP A 74 4.39 -22.54 4.86
C ASP A 74 3.84 -22.21 6.26
N GLY A 75 2.64 -21.61 6.33
CA GLY A 75 1.98 -21.22 7.56
C GLY A 75 1.99 -19.72 7.81
N LEU A 76 1.77 -19.34 9.06
CA LEU A 76 1.59 -17.94 9.45
C LEU A 76 2.94 -17.23 9.66
N ARG A 77 3.15 -16.11 8.97
CA ARG A 77 4.34 -15.25 9.13
C ARG A 77 3.93 -13.86 9.63
N ARG A 78 4.68 -13.30 10.58
CA ARG A 78 4.53 -11.91 11.02
C ARG A 78 5.52 -11.05 10.24
N ILE A 79 5.00 -10.13 9.43
CA ILE A 79 5.81 -9.35 8.47
C ILE A 79 5.42 -7.87 8.51
N ARG A 80 6.36 -6.99 8.13
CA ARG A 80 6.12 -5.55 8.16
C ARG A 80 5.74 -5.04 6.78
N LEU A 81 4.47 -4.66 6.62
CA LEU A 81 3.90 -4.28 5.33
C LEU A 81 3.54 -2.80 5.25
N ASP A 82 3.81 -2.18 4.11
CA ASP A 82 3.36 -0.82 3.80
C ASP A 82 1.84 -0.74 3.59
N LYS A 83 1.32 0.47 3.38
CA LYS A 83 -0.13 0.66 3.20
C LYS A 83 -0.71 -0.08 1.99
N ALA A 84 0.02 -0.20 0.88
CA ALA A 84 -0.47 -0.82 -0.34
C ALA A 84 -0.52 -2.35 -0.19
N ASP A 85 0.54 -2.96 0.33
CA ASP A 85 0.60 -4.40 0.53
C ASP A 85 -0.38 -4.87 1.61
N ARG A 86 -0.62 -4.07 2.66
CA ARG A 86 -1.71 -4.31 3.62
C ARG A 86 -3.09 -4.38 2.97
N SER A 87 -3.34 -3.51 1.99
CA SER A 87 -4.58 -3.53 1.23
C SER A 87 -4.72 -4.81 0.40
N LYS A 88 -3.63 -5.35 -0.14
CA LYS A 88 -3.64 -6.63 -0.87
C LYS A 88 -3.99 -7.78 0.06
N VAL A 89 -3.40 -7.85 1.25
CA VAL A 89 -3.74 -8.87 2.27
C VAL A 89 -5.23 -8.83 2.60
N ALA A 90 -5.79 -7.64 2.83
CA ALA A 90 -7.22 -7.48 3.13
C ALA A 90 -8.13 -7.91 1.96
N GLN A 91 -7.77 -7.58 0.73
CA GLN A 91 -8.50 -8.00 -0.48
C GLN A 91 -8.44 -9.51 -0.67
N HIS A 92 -7.25 -10.10 -0.54
CA HIS A 92 -7.03 -11.55 -0.58
C HIS A 92 -7.92 -12.26 0.43
N TRP A 93 -7.97 -11.76 1.66
CA TRP A 93 -8.81 -12.31 2.71
C TRP A 93 -10.31 -12.21 2.41
N ASN A 94 -10.76 -11.06 1.94
CA ASN A 94 -12.17 -10.86 1.59
C ASN A 94 -12.59 -11.78 0.44
N ALA A 95 -11.71 -12.02 -0.53
CA ALA A 95 -11.93 -12.99 -1.59
C ALA A 95 -12.00 -14.42 -1.04
N ALA A 96 -11.05 -14.82 -0.19
CA ALA A 96 -11.04 -16.15 0.44
C ALA A 96 -12.34 -16.43 1.21
N LYS A 97 -12.79 -15.49 2.06
CA LYS A 97 -14.06 -15.59 2.79
C LYS A 97 -15.26 -15.74 1.85
N LEU A 98 -15.31 -14.93 0.79
CA LEU A 98 -16.40 -14.97 -0.18
C LEU A 98 -16.49 -16.33 -0.86
N TRP A 99 -15.36 -16.88 -1.30
CA TRP A 99 -15.31 -18.16 -2.00
C TRP A 99 -15.53 -19.35 -1.06
N ALA A 100 -15.01 -19.29 0.16
CA ALA A 100 -15.27 -20.30 1.19
C ALA A 100 -16.76 -20.39 1.51
N LYS A 101 -17.44 -19.23 1.67
CA LYS A 101 -18.90 -19.17 1.86
C LYS A 101 -19.67 -19.80 0.69
N LYS A 102 -19.15 -19.67 -0.53
CA LYS A 102 -19.76 -20.23 -1.75
C LYS A 102 -19.37 -21.70 -2.02
N GLY A 103 -18.53 -22.31 -1.17
CA GLY A 103 -18.00 -23.66 -1.41
C GLY A 103 -17.10 -23.77 -2.64
N GLN A 104 -16.58 -22.65 -3.17
CA GLN A 104 -15.78 -22.60 -4.40
C GLN A 104 -14.29 -22.66 -4.07
N ALA A 105 -13.80 -23.83 -3.65
CA ALA A 105 -12.40 -24.03 -3.29
C ALA A 105 -11.46 -23.66 -4.45
N ASP A 106 -11.74 -24.07 -5.68
CA ASP A 106 -10.88 -23.80 -6.84
C ASP A 106 -10.58 -22.31 -7.07
N LYS A 107 -11.52 -21.41 -6.71
CA LYS A 107 -11.32 -19.97 -6.81
C LYS A 107 -10.37 -19.42 -5.76
N ILE A 108 -10.28 -20.06 -4.60
CA ILE A 108 -9.26 -19.76 -3.61
C ILE A 108 -7.90 -20.28 -4.11
N SER A 109 -7.86 -21.39 -4.87
CA SER A 109 -6.61 -21.94 -5.42
C SER A 109 -6.04 -21.00 -6.47
N ALA A 110 -6.92 -20.44 -7.31
CA ALA A 110 -6.57 -19.46 -8.32
C ALA A 110 -6.04 -18.13 -7.75
N MET A 111 -6.18 -17.89 -6.44
CA MET A 111 -5.58 -16.74 -5.76
C MET A 111 -4.14 -16.99 -5.31
N ALA A 112 -3.62 -18.22 -5.46
CA ALA A 112 -2.22 -18.52 -5.20
C ALA A 112 -1.30 -17.65 -6.07
N GLY A 113 -0.17 -17.21 -5.51
CA GLY A 113 0.83 -16.42 -6.22
C GLY A 113 0.66 -14.90 -6.10
N ILE A 114 -0.38 -14.41 -5.41
CA ILE A 114 -0.41 -13.01 -4.98
C ILE A 114 0.72 -12.80 -3.98
N THR A 115 1.59 -11.81 -4.24
CA THR A 115 2.72 -11.49 -3.35
C THR A 115 2.58 -10.12 -2.69
N VAL A 116 3.13 -10.04 -1.48
CA VAL A 116 3.34 -8.80 -0.72
C VAL A 116 4.82 -8.66 -0.41
N GLN A 117 5.33 -7.44 -0.29
CA GLN A 117 6.75 -7.23 -0.03
C GLN A 117 6.98 -6.83 1.42
N ASP A 118 7.87 -7.53 2.12
CA ASP A 118 8.35 -7.09 3.42
C ASP A 118 9.18 -5.81 3.27
N VAL A 119 8.82 -4.77 4.02
CA VAL A 119 9.47 -3.47 3.93
C VAL A 119 10.87 -3.47 4.56
N ASP A 120 11.12 -4.34 5.54
CA ASP A 120 12.40 -4.42 6.23
C ASP A 120 13.42 -5.23 5.42
N THR A 121 13.01 -6.33 4.79
CA THR A 121 13.92 -7.24 4.04
C THR A 121 13.86 -7.07 2.53
N GLY A 122 12.79 -6.48 1.98
CA GLY A 122 12.52 -6.43 0.55
C GLY A 122 12.06 -7.77 -0.07
N GLU A 123 11.90 -8.82 0.75
CA GLU A 123 11.45 -10.15 0.33
C GLU A 123 10.03 -10.11 -0.23
N ASN A 124 9.79 -10.76 -1.37
CA ASN A 124 8.44 -10.98 -1.89
C ASN A 124 7.85 -12.25 -1.28
N ILE A 125 6.79 -12.10 -0.51
CA ILE A 125 6.17 -13.16 0.27
C ILE A 125 4.85 -13.57 -0.41
N PRO A 126 4.72 -14.82 -0.88
CA PRO A 126 3.49 -15.30 -1.49
C PRO A 126 2.42 -15.57 -0.42
N LEU A 127 1.21 -15.06 -0.69
CA LEU A 127 0.02 -15.35 0.12
C LEU A 127 -0.48 -16.76 -0.16
N ALA A 128 -1.03 -17.41 0.87
CA ALA A 128 -1.60 -18.74 0.75
C ALA A 128 -2.74 -18.77 -0.29
N GLY A 129 -2.74 -19.80 -1.15
CA GLY A 129 -3.89 -20.18 -1.98
C GLY A 129 -4.87 -21.07 -1.19
N VAL A 130 -5.45 -22.09 -1.82
CA VAL A 130 -6.14 -23.16 -1.06
C VAL A 130 -5.11 -23.97 -0.29
N SER A 131 -4.84 -23.54 0.92
CA SER A 131 -4.48 -24.45 2.00
C SER A 131 -5.76 -24.80 2.77
N MET A 132 -5.80 -26.00 3.34
CA MET A 132 -6.90 -26.41 4.22
C MET A 132 -7.07 -25.41 5.38
N ASP A 133 -5.96 -24.84 5.84
CA ASP A 133 -5.92 -23.78 6.84
C ASP A 133 -6.57 -22.49 6.35
N LEU A 134 -6.27 -21.99 5.14
CA LEU A 134 -6.90 -20.76 4.64
C LEU A 134 -8.42 -20.94 4.50
N TRP A 135 -8.87 -22.10 3.98
CA TRP A 135 -10.29 -22.36 3.81
C TRP A 135 -11.02 -22.43 5.15
N GLN A 136 -10.46 -23.13 6.14
CA GLN A 136 -11.04 -23.22 7.49
C GLN A 136 -11.03 -21.85 8.19
N LEU A 137 -9.94 -21.10 8.09
CA LEU A 137 -9.86 -19.74 8.61
C LEU A 137 -10.91 -18.85 7.96
N ALA A 138 -11.02 -18.88 6.62
CA ALA A 138 -11.99 -18.12 5.84
C ALA A 138 -13.44 -18.44 6.22
N LYS A 139 -13.74 -19.72 6.48
CA LYS A 139 -15.06 -20.16 6.93
C LYS A 139 -15.37 -19.72 8.37
N THR A 140 -14.38 -19.75 9.25
CA THR A 140 -14.54 -19.43 10.68
C THR A 140 -14.37 -17.94 11.01
N GLY A 141 -13.84 -17.15 10.08
CA GLY A 141 -13.58 -15.72 10.27
C GLY A 141 -12.39 -15.40 11.19
N ARG A 142 -11.59 -16.39 11.61
CA ARG A 142 -10.53 -16.25 12.63
C ARG A 142 -9.24 -15.58 12.15
N MET A 143 -9.21 -15.05 10.93
CA MET A 143 -8.04 -14.36 10.39
C MET A 143 -8.25 -12.84 10.49
N ASN A 144 -8.03 -12.28 11.67
CA ASN A 144 -7.98 -10.84 11.82
C ASN A 144 -6.58 -10.37 11.43
N VAL A 145 -6.51 -9.51 10.42
CA VAL A 145 -5.27 -8.91 9.88
C VAL A 145 -4.43 -8.21 10.97
N GLU A 146 -5.04 -7.88 12.13
CA GLU A 146 -4.37 -7.29 13.28
C GLU A 146 -4.31 -8.21 14.53
N SER A 147 -5.02 -9.34 14.58
CA SER A 147 -5.25 -10.08 15.86
C SER A 147 -4.94 -11.57 15.86
N ILE A 148 -4.03 -12.06 15.01
CA ILE A 148 -3.50 -13.41 15.22
C ILE A 148 -2.46 -13.37 16.35
N TYR A 149 -2.98 -13.33 17.57
CA TYR A 149 -2.28 -13.82 18.75
C TYR A 149 -2.22 -15.35 18.58
N VAL A 150 -1.03 -15.87 18.32
CA VAL A 150 -0.72 -17.27 18.67
C VAL A 150 -0.13 -17.16 20.07
N PRO A 151 -0.78 -17.68 21.13
CA PRO A 151 -0.08 -17.88 22.38
C PRO A 151 1.08 -18.82 22.06
N ALA A 152 2.30 -18.41 22.40
CA ALA A 152 3.44 -19.32 22.35
C ALA A 152 3.07 -20.59 23.13
N ALA A 153 3.16 -21.74 22.47
CA ALA A 153 3.16 -23.04 23.13
C ALA A 153 4.53 -23.28 23.76
#